data_AF-A0A962I1G3-F1
#
_entry.id   AF-A0A962I1G3-F1
#
_cell.length_a   1.000
_cell.length_b   1.000
_cell.length_c   1.000
_cell.angle_alpha   90.00
_cell.angle_beta   90.00
_cell.angle_gamma   90.00
#
_symmetry.space_group_name_H-M   'P 1'
#
loop_
_entity.id
_entity.type
_entity.pdbx_description
1 polymer ?
#
loop_
_entity_poly.entity_id
_entity_poly.type
_entity_poly.pdbx_seq_one_letter_code
_entity_poly.pdbx_strand_id
1 'polypeptide(L)'
;MTQPRDDQATQVAPFGSWASPVRAADLAEAAVQISDVRIFDGQIYWRESRPAEGGRMVLRQLTDDGPQTLTPAGYSVRTRVHEYGGSSYWVRNGLVIFANFSDQRLYLQRPGEDPQPLTPAGYQYADAVFTPAGDALICVREDHTDPTRQANGEERNEIVWLPLPAAGATAEPQPGRVLVTGTDFVAYPRLDASGRQLAWIDWDHPHMPWDQTRLRCLTLDRDGRPGPIRTISSGQTAALEPQWAADGSLYYIDETDDERGGWWNLHRWRDGHAEPVTRMPREFGGPLWTLGMQSYVIDPRGRLLARSALASVEELAVIDPADGDYRPLPLPFVAFGDLQLLPDGRLLTVAYARDDEPALVAIDPDTAQVQILHRTAERRLPAEFVSVARSIEFPTRSGEDGQARTAQANYYPPANPQHRGPPGAKPPLLVMVHGGPTGASEPTYSLARQYWTTRGFALVDVNYGGSTSFGRAYRQRLKGQWGIVDVADAIAAVDHLVAAGEVDPERVAIRGGSAGGYTTLAALAS
;
A
#
# COMPACT_ATOMS: atom_id res chain seq x y z
N MET A 1 6.12 -1.12 -50.84
CA MET A 1 5.40 -2.41 -50.77
C MET A 1 5.32 -2.81 -49.32
N THR A 2 4.21 -2.46 -48.67
CA THR A 2 3.85 -2.92 -47.33
C THR A 2 3.52 -4.41 -47.40
N GLN A 3 4.20 -5.23 -46.60
CA GLN A 3 3.80 -6.63 -46.41
C GLN A 3 2.37 -6.67 -45.86
N PRO A 4 1.50 -7.57 -46.34
CA PRO A 4 0.20 -7.77 -45.73
C PRO A 4 0.38 -8.23 -44.29
N ARG A 5 -0.41 -7.69 -43.35
CA ARG A 5 -0.61 -8.35 -42.05
C ARG A 5 -1.22 -9.71 -42.36
N ASP A 6 -0.56 -10.79 -41.93
CA ASP A 6 -1.21 -12.09 -41.84
C ASP A 6 -2.35 -11.96 -40.83
N ASP A 7 -3.57 -11.79 -41.31
CA ASP A 7 -4.79 -12.03 -40.55
C ASP A 7 -4.85 -13.53 -40.24
N GLN A 8 -4.10 -13.97 -39.23
CA GLN A 8 -4.22 -15.33 -38.73
C GLN A 8 -5.66 -15.52 -38.24
N ALA A 9 -6.42 -16.39 -38.93
CA ALA A 9 -7.78 -16.71 -38.57
C ALA A 9 -7.85 -17.18 -37.11
N THR A 10 -8.69 -16.53 -36.30
CA THR A 10 -8.94 -16.92 -34.91
C THR A 10 -9.35 -18.40 -34.85
N GLN A 11 -8.63 -19.19 -34.06
CA GLN A 11 -8.82 -20.64 -33.94
C GLN A 11 -9.91 -20.96 -32.91
N VAL A 12 -10.75 -21.94 -33.20
CA VAL A 12 -11.72 -22.46 -32.21
C VAL A 12 -11.03 -23.55 -31.39
N ALA A 13 -10.93 -23.35 -30.08
CA ALA A 13 -10.34 -24.31 -29.16
C ALA A 13 -11.03 -24.26 -27.79
N PRO A 14 -11.11 -25.39 -27.05
CA PRO A 14 -11.65 -25.42 -25.70
C PRO A 14 -11.06 -24.32 -24.80
N PHE A 15 -11.90 -23.69 -24.00
CA PHE A 15 -11.42 -22.77 -22.97
C PHE A 15 -10.46 -23.50 -22.02
N GLY A 16 -9.32 -22.87 -21.71
CA GLY A 16 -8.24 -23.44 -20.90
C GLY A 16 -7.10 -24.05 -21.71
N SER A 17 -7.29 -24.30 -23.02
CA SER A 17 -6.28 -24.91 -23.89
C SER A 17 -5.69 -23.94 -24.92
N TRP A 18 -5.94 -22.63 -24.80
CA TRP A 18 -5.47 -21.65 -25.77
C TRP A 18 -3.96 -21.46 -25.65
N ALA A 19 -3.26 -21.43 -26.79
CA ALA A 19 -1.84 -21.05 -26.78
C ALA A 19 -1.72 -19.58 -26.37
N SER A 20 -0.82 -19.29 -25.43
CA SER A 20 -0.63 -17.97 -24.84
C SER A 20 0.82 -17.52 -24.96
N PRO A 21 1.06 -16.21 -25.23
CA PRO A 21 2.40 -15.64 -25.25
C PRO A 21 3.01 -15.47 -23.85
N VAL A 22 2.22 -15.61 -22.77
CA VAL A 22 2.67 -15.44 -21.38
C VAL A 22 3.08 -16.79 -20.81
N ARG A 23 4.36 -16.99 -20.50
CA ARG A 23 4.92 -18.20 -19.90
C ARG A 23 4.91 -18.10 -18.37
N ALA A 24 5.04 -19.25 -17.69
CA ALA A 24 5.18 -19.25 -16.23
C ALA A 24 6.47 -18.55 -15.77
N ALA A 25 7.56 -18.66 -16.55
CA ALA A 25 8.81 -17.96 -16.26
C ALA A 25 8.65 -16.44 -16.29
N ASP A 26 7.82 -15.92 -17.20
CA ASP A 26 7.55 -14.47 -17.32
C ASP A 26 6.88 -13.94 -16.04
N LEU A 27 6.14 -14.77 -15.29
CA LEU A 27 5.55 -14.39 -14.01
C LEU A 27 6.59 -14.20 -12.90
N ALA A 28 7.65 -15.01 -12.91
CA ALA A 28 8.75 -14.89 -11.95
C ALA A 28 9.60 -13.65 -12.24
N GLU A 29 9.79 -13.33 -13.52
CA GLU A 29 10.48 -12.11 -13.97
C GLU A 29 9.64 -10.85 -13.70
N ALA A 30 8.33 -10.90 -13.95
CA ALA A 30 7.39 -9.80 -13.64
C ALA A 30 7.12 -9.61 -12.14
N ALA A 31 7.67 -10.46 -11.27
CA ALA A 31 7.58 -10.30 -9.81
C ALA A 31 8.50 -9.19 -9.27
N VAL A 32 9.24 -8.48 -10.14
CA VAL A 32 9.95 -7.24 -9.78
C VAL A 32 8.94 -6.14 -9.45
N GLN A 33 8.90 -5.75 -8.18
CA GLN A 33 7.95 -4.77 -7.63
C GLN A 33 8.70 -3.54 -7.10
N ILE A 34 8.23 -2.36 -7.49
CA ILE A 34 8.61 -1.08 -6.89
C ILE A 34 7.73 -0.85 -5.65
N SER A 35 8.34 -0.43 -4.54
CA SER A 35 7.63 -0.06 -3.31
C SER A 35 8.38 1.01 -2.54
N ASP A 36 7.73 1.65 -1.56
CA ASP A 36 8.36 2.61 -0.63
C ASP A 36 9.10 3.71 -1.40
N VAL A 37 8.44 4.33 -2.39
CA VAL A 37 9.02 5.42 -3.17
C VAL A 37 9.17 6.64 -2.27
N ARG A 38 10.38 7.21 -2.21
CA ARG A 38 10.71 8.36 -1.36
C ARG A 38 11.55 9.38 -2.11
N ILE A 39 11.39 10.63 -1.70
CA ILE A 39 12.28 11.72 -2.12
C ILE A 39 13.16 12.11 -0.93
N PHE A 40 14.48 12.11 -1.17
CA PHE A 40 15.47 12.58 -0.22
C PHE A 40 16.45 13.51 -0.94
N ASP A 41 16.69 14.70 -0.39
CA ASP A 41 17.55 15.74 -0.99
C ASP A 41 17.22 16.03 -2.47
N GLY A 42 15.93 16.01 -2.81
CA GLY A 42 15.44 16.23 -4.18
C GLY A 42 15.69 15.08 -5.16
N GLN A 43 16.21 13.95 -4.69
CA GLN A 43 16.49 12.75 -5.49
C GLN A 43 15.46 11.65 -5.22
N ILE A 44 15.22 10.83 -6.23
CA ILE A 44 14.19 9.78 -6.20
C ILE A 44 14.80 8.43 -5.83
N TYR A 45 14.22 7.79 -4.82
CA TYR A 45 14.62 6.47 -4.35
C TYR A 45 13.42 5.55 -4.21
N TRP A 46 13.63 4.24 -4.33
CA TRP A 46 12.61 3.23 -4.04
C TRP A 46 13.24 1.89 -3.65
N ARG A 47 12.43 1.02 -3.06
CA ARG A 47 12.78 -0.40 -2.91
C ARG A 47 12.30 -1.20 -4.11
N GLU A 48 13.12 -2.11 -4.57
CA GLU A 48 12.82 -2.99 -5.69
C GLU A 48 13.09 -4.45 -5.31
N SER A 49 12.16 -5.35 -5.61
CA SER A 49 12.38 -6.78 -5.36
C SER A 49 13.35 -7.38 -6.38
N ARG A 50 14.12 -8.39 -5.95
CA ARG A 50 15.03 -9.19 -6.80
C ARG A 50 14.71 -10.68 -6.67
N PRO A 51 13.69 -11.18 -7.38
CA PRO A 51 13.32 -12.60 -7.34
C PRO A 51 14.51 -13.53 -7.67
N ALA A 52 15.33 -13.16 -8.66
CA ALA A 52 16.51 -13.93 -9.07
C ALA A 52 17.68 -13.92 -8.06
N GLU A 53 17.66 -13.01 -7.07
CA GLU A 53 18.71 -12.88 -6.05
C GLU A 53 18.20 -13.32 -4.67
N GLY A 54 17.49 -14.46 -4.64
CA GLY A 54 16.92 -15.00 -3.40
C GLY A 54 15.75 -14.17 -2.85
N GLY A 55 15.09 -13.36 -3.69
CA GLY A 55 13.95 -12.54 -3.29
C GLY A 55 14.30 -11.35 -2.41
N ARG A 56 15.58 -10.92 -2.36
CA ARG A 56 15.99 -9.76 -1.57
C ARG A 56 15.37 -8.47 -2.08
N MET A 57 15.25 -7.48 -1.18
CA MET A 57 14.84 -6.12 -1.52
C MET A 57 16.07 -5.22 -1.64
N VAL A 58 16.14 -4.41 -2.70
CA VAL A 58 17.27 -3.49 -2.92
C VAL A 58 16.81 -2.05 -2.96
N LEU A 59 17.63 -1.13 -2.47
CA LEU A 59 17.46 0.30 -2.65
C LEU A 59 17.97 0.70 -4.04
N ARG A 60 17.13 1.46 -4.74
CA ARG A 60 17.39 2.02 -6.06
C ARG A 60 17.35 3.54 -5.98
N GLN A 61 18.15 4.20 -6.80
CA GLN A 61 18.14 5.64 -7.01
C GLN A 61 17.96 5.91 -8.50
N LEU A 62 17.10 6.87 -8.87
CA LEU A 62 17.02 7.35 -10.24
C LEU A 62 18.12 8.40 -10.45
N THR A 63 19.00 8.17 -11.44
CA THR A 63 20.00 9.16 -11.89
C THR A 63 19.77 9.52 -13.35
N ASP A 64 20.52 10.48 -13.87
CA ASP A 64 20.46 10.88 -15.29
C ASP A 64 20.82 9.72 -16.25
N ASP A 65 21.66 8.78 -15.80
CA ASP A 65 22.03 7.56 -16.55
C ASP A 65 21.01 6.42 -16.34
N GLY A 66 19.95 6.66 -15.59
CA GLY A 66 18.90 5.70 -15.24
C GLY A 66 19.03 5.12 -13.82
N PRO A 67 18.20 4.12 -13.48
CA PRO A 67 18.18 3.54 -12.14
C PRO A 67 19.47 2.81 -11.74
N GLN A 68 20.05 3.19 -10.60
CA GLN A 68 21.24 2.54 -10.01
C GLN A 68 20.88 1.81 -8.71
N THR A 69 21.50 0.65 -8.47
CA THR A 69 21.35 -0.11 -7.22
C THR A 69 22.37 0.37 -6.20
N LEU A 70 21.90 0.78 -5.01
CA LEU A 70 22.77 1.23 -3.92
C LEU A 70 23.07 0.14 -2.89
N THR A 71 22.24 -0.90 -2.82
CA THR A 71 22.39 -1.98 -1.85
C THR A 71 23.47 -2.99 -2.28
N PRO A 72 24.53 -3.21 -1.49
CA PRO A 72 25.57 -4.20 -1.78
C PRO A 72 25.04 -5.63 -1.77
N ALA A 73 25.83 -6.56 -2.30
CA ALA A 73 25.54 -7.99 -2.22
C ALA A 73 25.50 -8.46 -0.75
N GLY A 74 24.63 -9.42 -0.44
CA GLY A 74 24.45 -9.95 0.92
C GLY A 74 23.50 -9.14 1.81
N TYR A 75 23.09 -7.93 1.39
CA TYR A 75 22.13 -7.10 2.12
C TYR A 75 20.76 -7.09 1.45
N SER A 76 19.72 -6.95 2.27
CA SER A 76 18.34 -6.81 1.83
C SER A 76 17.64 -5.71 2.63
N VAL A 77 17.20 -4.65 1.95
CA VAL A 77 16.54 -3.48 2.54
C VAL A 77 15.10 -3.82 2.90
N ARG A 78 14.90 -4.42 4.07
CA ARG A 78 13.59 -4.80 4.60
C ARG A 78 13.66 -4.96 6.11
N THR A 79 12.59 -4.55 6.78
CA THR A 79 12.39 -4.68 8.23
C THR A 79 11.22 -5.61 8.52
N ARG A 80 11.19 -6.18 9.72
CA ARG A 80 10.13 -7.04 10.25
C ARG A 80 9.29 -6.37 11.35
N VAL A 81 9.43 -5.06 11.56
CA VAL A 81 8.55 -4.34 12.49
C VAL A 81 7.09 -4.61 12.12
N HIS A 82 6.28 -5.04 13.10
CA HIS A 82 4.91 -5.53 12.96
C HIS A 82 4.76 -6.69 11.95
N GLU A 83 5.82 -7.47 11.74
CA GLU A 83 6.04 -8.54 10.75
C GLU A 83 5.93 -8.13 9.27
N TYR A 84 5.17 -7.09 8.94
CA TYR A 84 4.98 -6.57 7.59
C TYR A 84 6.02 -5.50 7.21
N GLY A 85 6.61 -4.82 8.20
CA GLY A 85 7.57 -3.75 8.00
C GLY A 85 6.98 -2.52 7.33
N GLY A 86 7.78 -1.86 6.48
CA GLY A 86 7.47 -0.56 5.88
C GLY A 86 8.58 0.45 6.17
N SER A 87 8.68 1.51 5.38
CA SER A 87 9.68 2.59 5.48
C SER A 87 11.01 2.13 6.08
N SER A 88 11.80 1.39 5.29
CA SER A 88 12.96 0.65 5.79
C SER A 88 14.31 1.24 5.38
N TYR A 89 14.30 2.45 4.80
CA TYR A 89 15.51 3.18 4.43
C TYR A 89 15.29 4.69 4.45
N TRP A 90 16.39 5.42 4.62
CA TRP A 90 16.44 6.88 4.63
C TRP A 90 17.74 7.35 4.01
N VAL A 91 17.70 8.48 3.31
CA VAL A 91 18.89 9.05 2.68
C VAL A 91 19.03 10.51 3.10
N ARG A 92 20.26 10.94 3.39
CA ARG A 92 20.57 12.35 3.62
C ARG A 92 22.00 12.68 3.22
N ASN A 93 22.20 13.66 2.35
CA ASN A 93 23.50 14.08 1.82
C ASN A 93 24.34 12.90 1.31
N GLY A 94 23.71 11.94 0.62
CA GLY A 94 24.34 10.72 0.13
C GLY A 94 24.62 9.63 1.18
N LEU A 95 24.38 9.90 2.47
CA LEU A 95 24.38 8.88 3.52
C LEU A 95 23.11 8.03 3.39
N VAL A 96 23.27 6.72 3.24
CA VAL A 96 22.15 5.77 3.23
C VAL A 96 22.06 5.11 4.59
N ILE A 97 20.87 5.11 5.20
CA ILE A 97 20.55 4.33 6.39
C ILE A 97 19.47 3.34 6.02
N PHE A 98 19.61 2.06 6.34
CA PHE A 98 18.62 1.04 5.99
C PHE A 98 18.55 -0.09 7.00
N ALA A 99 17.36 -0.69 7.15
CA ALA A 99 17.18 -1.93 7.89
C ALA A 99 17.60 -3.12 7.04
N ASN A 100 18.54 -3.92 7.54
CA ASN A 100 18.98 -5.13 6.87
C ASN A 100 18.15 -6.35 7.33
N PHE A 101 17.58 -7.07 6.37
CA PHE A 101 16.59 -8.10 6.68
C PHE A 101 17.15 -9.30 7.46
N SER A 102 18.42 -9.68 7.24
CA SER A 102 18.96 -10.90 7.84
C SER A 102 19.18 -10.80 9.34
N ASP A 103 19.42 -9.60 9.87
CA ASP A 103 19.71 -9.37 11.28
C ASP A 103 18.92 -8.20 11.91
N GLN A 104 18.05 -7.54 11.15
CA GLN A 104 17.14 -6.46 11.55
C GLN A 104 17.81 -5.18 12.08
N ARG A 105 19.14 -5.10 12.00
CA ARG A 105 19.89 -3.91 12.43
C ARG A 105 19.71 -2.81 11.39
N LEU A 106 19.78 -1.56 11.85
CA LEU A 106 20.04 -0.45 10.95
C LEU A 106 21.52 -0.43 10.59
N TYR A 107 21.78 -0.25 9.31
CA TYR A 107 23.10 -0.04 8.74
C TYR A 107 23.20 1.38 8.19
N LEU A 108 24.39 1.94 8.31
CA LEU A 108 24.79 3.22 7.76
C LEU A 108 25.83 2.96 6.68
N GLN A 109 25.59 3.49 5.48
CA GLN A 109 26.44 3.34 4.30
C GLN A 109 26.74 4.71 3.71
N ARG A 110 28.01 5.08 3.66
CA ARG A 110 28.48 6.29 2.98
C ARG A 110 28.77 6.00 1.51
N PRO A 111 28.82 7.03 0.63
CA PRO A 111 29.19 6.84 -0.77
C PRO A 111 30.56 6.14 -0.89
N GLY A 112 30.57 4.98 -1.54
CA GLY A 112 31.79 4.19 -1.78
C GLY A 112 32.32 3.41 -0.57
N GLU A 113 31.63 3.42 0.57
CA GLU A 113 32.01 2.64 1.76
C GLU A 113 31.08 1.43 1.96
N ASP A 114 31.59 0.40 2.63
CA ASP A 114 30.77 -0.74 3.04
C ASP A 114 29.78 -0.36 4.17
N PRO A 115 28.59 -0.98 4.22
CA PRO A 115 27.63 -0.74 5.30
C PRO A 115 28.20 -1.10 6.67
N GLN A 116 28.05 -0.18 7.63
CA GLN A 116 28.42 -0.39 9.03
C GLN A 116 27.16 -0.42 9.90
N PRO A 117 27.07 -1.32 10.89
CA PRO A 117 25.91 -1.36 11.75
C PRO A 117 25.81 -0.10 12.62
N LEU A 118 24.64 0.55 12.58
CA LEU A 118 24.29 1.72 13.38
C LEU A 118 23.63 1.33 14.71
N THR A 119 22.96 0.18 14.77
CA THR A 119 22.23 -0.30 15.96
C THR A 119 22.74 -1.67 16.41
N PRO A 120 22.56 -2.04 17.69
CA PRO A 120 22.84 -3.40 18.16
C PRO A 120 21.81 -4.41 17.62
N ALA A 121 22.12 -5.71 17.75
CA ALA A 121 21.15 -6.78 17.51
C ALA A 121 20.08 -6.83 18.63
N GLY A 122 18.97 -7.52 18.37
CA GLY A 122 17.85 -7.63 19.32
C GLY A 122 16.85 -6.47 19.24
N TYR A 123 16.96 -5.61 18.22
CA TYR A 123 16.03 -4.53 17.95
C TYR A 123 15.71 -4.49 16.47
N GLN A 124 14.51 -4.03 16.13
CA GLN A 124 14.07 -3.80 14.75
C GLN A 124 13.58 -2.37 14.61
N TYR A 125 13.71 -1.78 13.42
CA TYR A 125 13.44 -0.36 13.20
C TYR A 125 12.69 -0.12 11.88
N ALA A 126 11.83 0.88 11.86
CA ALA A 126 11.03 1.28 10.70
C ALA A 126 10.55 2.74 10.85
N ASP A 127 9.97 3.31 9.80
CA ASP A 127 9.25 4.59 9.77
C ASP A 127 9.92 5.69 10.60
N ALA A 128 10.91 6.34 9.98
CA ALA A 128 11.71 7.38 10.60
C ALA A 128 11.59 8.73 9.90
N VAL A 129 11.86 9.77 10.67
CA VAL A 129 12.05 11.14 10.21
C VAL A 129 13.38 11.67 10.74
N PHE A 130 14.12 12.40 9.90
CA PHE A 130 15.33 13.09 10.36
C PHE A 130 14.96 14.30 11.22
N THR A 131 15.80 14.60 12.22
CA THR A 131 15.79 15.91 12.86
C THR A 131 16.12 17.00 11.83
N PRO A 132 15.69 18.26 12.03
CA PRO A 132 16.05 19.36 11.13
C PRO A 132 17.57 19.50 10.96
N ALA A 133 18.33 19.31 12.04
CA ALA A 133 19.80 19.34 12.02
C ALA A 133 20.42 18.15 11.25
N GLY A 134 19.72 17.02 11.13
CA GLY A 134 20.21 15.83 10.43
C GLY A 134 21.22 15.01 11.21
N ASP A 135 21.27 15.22 12.52
CA ASP A 135 22.13 14.56 13.47
C ASP A 135 21.46 13.38 14.18
N ALA A 136 20.16 13.14 13.95
CA ALA A 136 19.43 12.01 14.49
C ALA A 136 18.24 11.61 13.60
N LEU A 137 17.78 10.37 13.81
CA LEU A 137 16.49 9.87 13.37
C LEU A 137 15.54 9.77 14.57
N ILE A 138 14.27 10.09 14.35
CA ILE A 138 13.17 9.66 15.24
C ILE A 138 12.43 8.55 14.52
N CYS A 139 12.42 7.33 15.07
CA CYS A 139 11.92 6.14 14.38
C CYS A 139 11.08 5.24 15.29
N VAL A 140 10.25 4.40 14.65
CA VAL A 140 9.64 3.24 15.31
C VAL A 140 10.71 2.19 15.58
N ARG A 141 10.68 1.62 16.78
CA ARG A 141 11.55 0.53 17.22
C ARG A 141 10.73 -0.57 17.88
N GLU A 142 11.04 -1.81 17.54
CA GLU A 142 10.71 -2.96 18.37
C GLU A 142 11.91 -3.40 19.20
N ASP A 143 11.71 -3.52 20.51
CA ASP A 143 12.68 -4.12 21.43
C ASP A 143 12.35 -5.60 21.64
N HIS A 144 13.26 -6.45 21.15
CA HIS A 144 13.20 -7.92 21.23
C HIS A 144 14.19 -8.45 22.29
N THR A 145 14.72 -7.61 23.17
CA THR A 145 15.75 -8.04 24.13
C THR A 145 15.20 -8.66 25.41
N ASP A 146 13.89 -8.50 25.68
CA ASP A 146 13.21 -9.10 26.84
C ASP A 146 12.80 -10.55 26.56
N PRO A 147 13.46 -11.56 27.16
CA PRO A 147 13.14 -12.96 26.89
C PRO A 147 11.74 -13.37 27.34
N THR A 148 11.16 -12.66 28.32
CA THR A 148 9.82 -12.97 28.83
C THR A 148 8.74 -12.55 27.84
N ARG A 149 8.91 -11.40 27.19
CA ARG A 149 8.02 -10.96 26.10
C ARG A 149 8.17 -11.84 24.87
N GLN A 150 9.42 -12.11 24.47
CA GLN A 150 9.69 -13.00 23.34
C GLN A 150 9.05 -14.39 23.51
N ALA A 151 9.09 -14.96 24.72
CA ALA A 151 8.46 -16.25 25.00
C ALA A 151 6.94 -16.24 24.81
N ASN A 152 6.30 -15.07 24.94
CA ASN A 152 4.88 -14.88 24.70
C ASN A 152 4.57 -14.44 23.25
N GLY A 153 5.58 -14.32 22.39
CA GLY A 153 5.43 -13.79 21.04
C GLY A 153 5.13 -12.30 21.01
N GLU A 154 5.55 -11.56 22.03
CA GLU A 154 5.42 -10.11 22.10
C GLU A 154 6.78 -9.42 22.06
N GLU A 155 6.75 -8.17 21.65
CA GLU A 155 7.84 -7.23 21.70
C GLU A 155 7.40 -5.95 22.41
N ARG A 156 8.29 -4.96 22.49
CA ARG A 156 7.93 -3.62 22.97
C ARG A 156 8.09 -2.63 21.82
N ASN A 157 6.95 -2.08 21.39
CA ASN A 157 6.89 -1.06 20.35
C ASN A 157 7.09 0.34 20.94
N GLU A 158 8.04 1.08 20.39
CA GLU A 158 8.50 2.37 20.92
C GLU A 158 8.83 3.36 19.82
N ILE A 159 8.80 4.65 20.15
CA ILE A 159 9.42 5.70 19.33
C ILE A 159 10.72 6.10 19.99
N VAL A 160 11.83 6.08 19.24
CA VAL A 160 13.16 6.37 19.76
C VAL A 160 13.85 7.50 19.01
N TRP A 161 14.67 8.25 19.73
CA TRP A 161 15.65 9.18 19.18
C TRP A 161 16.97 8.45 18.99
N LEU A 162 17.40 8.27 17.74
CA LEU A 162 18.62 7.58 17.35
C LEU A 162 19.65 8.58 16.80
N PRO A 163 20.67 8.97 17.59
CA PRO A 163 21.73 9.85 17.12
C PRO A 163 22.55 9.22 15.99
N LEU A 164 22.91 10.03 15.01
CA LEU A 164 23.80 9.67 13.90
C LEU A 164 25.24 10.10 14.21
N PRO A 165 26.24 9.32 13.78
CA PRO A 165 27.63 9.69 13.97
C PRO A 165 27.94 10.98 13.19
N ALA A 166 28.85 11.80 13.74
CA ALA A 166 29.38 12.95 13.02
C ALA A 166 30.01 12.53 11.67
N ALA A 167 30.09 13.46 10.72
CA ALA A 167 30.70 13.20 9.42
C ALA A 167 32.13 12.65 9.60
N GLY A 168 32.42 11.50 8.98
CA GLY A 168 33.71 10.81 9.09
C GLY A 168 33.95 10.00 10.37
N ALA A 169 33.05 10.06 11.37
CA ALA A 169 33.16 9.23 12.57
C ALA A 169 32.61 7.81 12.33
N THR A 170 33.21 6.82 13.02
CA THR A 170 32.66 5.47 13.07
C THR A 170 31.38 5.45 13.91
N ALA A 171 30.38 4.68 13.49
CA ALA A 171 29.18 4.49 14.28
C ALA A 171 29.48 3.57 15.46
N GLU A 172 29.19 4.01 16.70
CA GLU A 172 29.07 3.09 17.83
C GLU A 172 27.62 2.58 17.91
N PRO A 173 27.38 1.26 17.78
CA PRO A 173 26.02 0.75 17.78
C PRO A 173 25.26 1.06 19.07
N GLN A 174 24.14 1.77 18.96
CA GLN A 174 23.27 2.11 20.08
C GLN A 174 21.78 1.91 19.72
N PRO A 175 20.91 1.56 20.67
CA PRO A 175 19.51 1.26 20.36
C PRO A 175 18.61 2.51 20.27
N GLY A 176 19.17 3.70 20.49
CA GLY A 176 18.43 4.96 20.58
C GLY A 176 17.79 5.18 21.96
N ARG A 177 17.49 6.45 22.27
CA ARG A 177 16.82 6.89 23.50
C ARG A 177 15.31 6.83 23.32
N VAL A 178 14.61 6.14 24.21
CA VAL A 178 13.15 6.04 24.18
C VAL A 178 12.49 7.41 24.38
N LEU A 179 11.55 7.76 23.50
CA LEU A 179 10.69 8.94 23.58
C LEU A 179 9.25 8.56 23.95
N VAL A 180 8.74 7.47 23.38
CA VAL A 180 7.38 6.95 23.61
C VAL A 180 7.45 5.46 23.85
N THR A 181 6.72 4.99 24.87
CA THR A 181 6.62 3.58 25.27
C THR A 181 5.31 3.37 26.05
N GLY A 182 4.96 2.11 26.34
CA GLY A 182 3.80 1.75 27.16
C GLY A 182 2.50 1.54 26.40
N THR A 183 2.55 1.51 25.07
CA THR A 183 1.47 1.06 24.18
C THR A 183 1.89 -0.21 23.46
N ASP A 184 0.94 -1.01 23.00
CA ASP A 184 1.28 -2.25 22.30
C ASP A 184 1.86 -1.96 20.91
N PHE A 185 1.42 -0.88 20.24
CA PHE A 185 1.91 -0.49 18.92
C PHE A 185 2.05 1.02 18.74
N VAL A 186 2.97 1.44 17.86
CA VAL A 186 3.17 2.84 17.46
C VAL A 186 3.46 2.94 15.96
N ALA A 187 3.10 4.07 15.34
CA ALA A 187 3.42 4.35 13.93
C ALA A 187 3.46 5.86 13.64
N TYR A 188 3.99 6.22 12.47
CA TYR A 188 4.03 7.60 11.96
C TYR A 188 4.64 8.63 12.91
N PRO A 189 5.88 8.46 13.43
CA PRO A 189 6.57 9.56 14.09
C PRO A 189 6.81 10.69 13.07
N ARG A 190 6.18 11.84 13.31
CA ARG A 190 6.14 12.97 12.37
C ARG A 190 6.50 14.24 13.11
N LEU A 191 7.61 14.82 12.68
CA LEU A 191 8.22 15.99 13.29
C LEU A 191 7.87 17.24 12.48
N ASP A 192 7.53 18.33 13.15
CA ASP A 192 7.33 19.60 12.48
C ASP A 192 8.66 20.19 11.97
N ALA A 193 8.57 21.21 11.11
CA ALA A 193 9.75 21.85 10.53
C ALA A 193 10.71 22.45 11.58
N SER A 194 10.21 22.83 12.76
CA SER A 194 11.06 23.35 13.84
C SER A 194 11.82 22.28 14.61
N GLY A 195 11.43 21.01 14.47
CA GLY A 195 12.01 19.90 15.22
C GLY A 195 11.50 19.77 16.65
N ARG A 196 10.41 20.45 17.00
CA ARG A 196 9.92 20.57 18.38
C ARG A 196 8.58 19.91 18.62
N GLN A 197 7.76 19.70 17.61
CA GLN A 197 6.46 19.06 17.75
C GLN A 197 6.51 17.69 17.10
N LEU A 198 6.38 16.65 17.93
CA LEU A 198 6.31 15.26 17.47
C LEU A 198 4.85 14.80 17.54
N ALA A 199 4.31 14.33 16.42
CA ALA A 199 3.04 13.63 16.36
C ALA A 199 3.27 12.16 16.01
N TRP A 200 2.38 11.28 16.45
CA TRP A 200 2.38 9.86 16.11
C TRP A 200 1.00 9.26 16.33
N ILE A 201 0.81 8.03 15.83
CA ILE A 201 -0.35 7.22 16.19
C ILE A 201 0.08 6.05 17.05
N ASP A 202 -0.83 5.60 17.92
CA ASP A 202 -0.68 4.36 18.65
C ASP A 202 -2.03 3.68 18.90
N TRP A 203 -1.97 2.39 19.19
CA TRP A 203 -3.12 1.56 19.50
C TRP A 203 -2.67 0.39 20.38
N ASP A 204 -3.65 -0.30 20.97
CA ASP A 204 -3.42 -1.42 21.87
C ASP A 204 -4.30 -2.60 21.49
N HIS A 205 -3.92 -3.78 21.95
CA HIS A 205 -4.80 -4.94 21.92
C HIS A 205 -6.13 -4.64 22.63
N PRO A 206 -7.25 -5.22 22.16
CA PRO A 206 -7.36 -6.18 21.06
C PRO A 206 -7.59 -5.52 19.68
N HIS A 207 -7.33 -4.22 19.54
CA HIS A 207 -7.71 -3.47 18.35
C HIS A 207 -6.66 -3.57 17.24
N MET A 208 -7.12 -3.68 16.00
CA MET A 208 -6.29 -3.40 14.82
C MET A 208 -6.33 -1.91 14.50
N PRO A 209 -5.33 -1.35 13.78
CA PRO A 209 -5.26 0.09 13.55
C PRO A 209 -6.39 0.64 12.64
N TRP A 210 -7.15 -0.21 11.95
CA TRP A 210 -8.37 0.19 11.23
C TRP A 210 -9.65 0.12 12.06
N ASP A 211 -9.56 -0.36 13.30
CA ASP A 211 -10.67 -0.32 14.26
C ASP A 211 -10.58 0.93 15.10
N GLN A 212 -9.44 1.12 15.78
CA GLN A 212 -9.20 2.20 16.74
C GLN A 212 -7.72 2.56 16.83
N THR A 213 -7.41 3.85 16.69
CA THR A 213 -6.07 4.41 16.94
C THR A 213 -6.19 5.78 17.58
N ARG A 214 -5.20 6.18 18.37
CA ARG A 214 -5.11 7.52 18.94
C ARG A 214 -4.06 8.31 18.19
N LEU A 215 -4.42 9.50 17.75
CA LEU A 215 -3.44 10.50 17.31
C LEU A 215 -2.97 11.28 18.52
N ARG A 216 -1.66 11.26 18.79
CA ARG A 216 -1.04 11.96 19.93
C ARG A 216 0.06 12.90 19.45
N CYS A 217 0.37 13.88 20.29
CA CYS A 217 1.52 14.75 20.08
C CYS A 217 2.20 15.13 21.39
N LEU A 218 3.46 15.55 21.30
CA LEU A 218 4.23 16.11 22.41
C LEU A 218 5.20 17.19 21.90
N THR A 219 5.69 18.00 22.82
CA THR A 219 6.77 18.96 22.56
C THR A 219 8.11 18.38 22.99
N LEU A 220 9.11 18.48 22.13
CA LEU A 220 10.52 18.20 22.43
C LEU A 220 11.22 19.47 22.92
N ASP A 221 12.05 19.34 23.95
CA ASP A 221 12.98 20.38 24.35
C ASP A 221 14.19 20.47 23.39
N ARG A 222 15.12 21.38 23.68
CA ARG A 222 16.31 21.60 22.82
C ARG A 222 17.26 20.40 22.77
N ASP A 223 17.21 19.51 23.75
CA ASP A 223 18.01 18.29 23.82
C ASP A 223 17.23 17.07 23.29
N GLY A 224 16.05 17.30 22.68
CA GLY A 224 15.18 16.26 22.15
C GLY A 224 14.49 15.42 23.23
N ARG A 225 14.32 15.94 24.46
CA ARG A 225 13.60 15.23 25.53
C ARG A 225 12.09 15.47 25.43
N PRO A 226 11.26 14.45 25.63
CA PRO A 226 9.81 14.56 25.50
C PRO A 226 9.19 15.31 26.67
N GLY A 227 8.31 16.26 26.35
CA GLY A 227 7.35 16.86 27.28
C GLY A 227 6.10 16.00 27.47
N PRO A 228 5.05 16.55 28.12
CA PRO A 228 3.80 15.83 28.34
C PRO A 228 3.09 15.53 27.02
N ILE A 229 2.48 14.34 26.97
CA ILE A 229 1.70 13.85 25.82
C ILE A 229 0.31 14.49 25.82
N ARG A 230 -0.14 14.94 24.64
CA ARG A 230 -1.49 15.41 24.36
C ARG A 230 -2.16 14.48 23.35
N THR A 231 -3.41 14.12 23.61
CA THR A 231 -4.25 13.37 22.67
C THR A 231 -5.02 14.34 21.76
N ILE A 232 -4.95 14.12 20.45
CA ILE A 232 -5.69 14.87 19.42
C ILE A 232 -6.95 14.09 19.00
N SER A 233 -6.80 12.80 18.68
CA SER A 233 -7.92 11.88 18.41
C SER A 233 -7.94 10.76 19.46
N SER A 234 -9.12 10.50 20.04
CA SER A 234 -9.26 9.78 21.32
C SER A 234 -9.33 8.24 21.20
N GLY A 235 -9.25 7.66 19.99
CA GLY A 235 -9.32 6.21 19.80
C GLY A 235 -10.72 5.64 19.62
N GLN A 236 -11.73 6.48 19.42
CA GLN A 236 -13.08 6.00 19.02
C GLN A 236 -13.14 5.59 17.55
N THR A 237 -12.28 6.20 16.74
CA THR A 237 -12.11 6.02 15.30
C THR A 237 -10.65 5.60 15.00
N ALA A 238 -10.32 5.45 13.72
CA ALA A 238 -9.00 5.06 13.26
C ALA A 238 -8.27 6.24 12.58
N ALA A 239 -7.60 7.06 13.38
CA ALA A 239 -6.71 8.13 12.90
C ALA A 239 -5.40 7.57 12.29
N LEU A 240 -4.97 8.14 11.18
CA LEU A 240 -3.84 7.68 10.36
C LEU A 240 -3.03 8.86 9.79
N GLU A 241 -1.80 8.58 9.37
CA GLU A 241 -0.96 9.45 8.54
C GLU A 241 -0.90 10.95 8.95
N PRO A 242 -0.51 11.29 10.19
CA PRO A 242 -0.32 12.68 10.57
C PRO A 242 0.79 13.36 9.75
N GLN A 243 0.60 14.60 9.31
CA GLN A 243 1.62 15.42 8.64
C GLN A 243 1.52 16.89 9.07
N TRP A 244 2.64 17.47 9.45
CA TRP A 244 2.71 18.89 9.81
C TRP A 244 2.83 19.76 8.56
N ALA A 245 2.00 20.80 8.49
CA ALA A 245 2.13 21.88 7.53
C ALA A 245 3.11 22.95 8.02
N ALA A 246 3.60 23.77 7.09
CA ALA A 246 4.51 24.88 7.40
C ALA A 246 3.90 25.95 8.31
N ASP A 247 2.57 26.06 8.36
CA ASP A 247 1.84 27.02 9.21
C ASP A 247 1.58 26.51 10.64
N GLY A 248 2.09 25.31 10.98
CA GLY A 248 1.90 24.67 12.28
C GLY A 248 0.62 23.85 12.41
N SER A 249 -0.22 23.79 11.38
CA SER A 249 -1.37 22.88 11.35
C SER A 249 -0.90 21.42 11.22
N LEU A 250 -1.60 20.50 11.88
CA LEU A 250 -1.41 19.06 11.67
C LEU A 250 -2.56 18.52 10.84
N TYR A 251 -2.27 18.07 9.62
CA TYR A 251 -3.22 17.30 8.82
C TYR A 251 -3.10 15.81 9.19
N TYR A 252 -4.20 15.08 9.07
CA TYR A 252 -4.24 13.64 9.32
C TYR A 252 -5.48 13.06 8.65
N ILE A 253 -5.54 11.74 8.57
CA ILE A 253 -6.72 11.02 8.11
C ILE A 253 -7.45 10.51 9.35
N ASP A 254 -8.77 10.64 9.40
CA ASP A 254 -9.60 10.02 10.43
C ASP A 254 -10.99 9.78 9.85
N GLU A 255 -11.81 9.00 10.55
CA GLU A 255 -13.16 8.74 10.11
C GLU A 255 -14.08 9.90 10.47
N THR A 256 -14.82 10.39 9.48
CA THR A 256 -15.93 11.28 9.76
C THR A 256 -17.12 10.47 10.24
N ASP A 257 -17.61 10.79 11.44
CA ASP A 257 -18.89 10.31 11.97
C ASP A 257 -20.03 10.95 11.16
N ASP A 258 -20.43 10.28 10.08
CA ASP A 258 -21.61 10.64 9.31
C ASP A 258 -22.54 9.43 9.17
N GLU A 259 -23.83 9.70 8.93
CA GLU A 259 -24.86 8.68 8.72
C GLU A 259 -24.59 7.80 7.48
N ARG A 260 -23.48 8.00 6.76
CA ARG A 260 -23.14 7.37 5.47
C ARG A 260 -22.17 6.19 5.61
N GLY A 261 -21.97 5.69 6.83
CA GLY A 261 -21.26 4.44 7.08
C GLY A 261 -19.77 4.59 7.42
N GLY A 262 -19.32 5.81 7.75
CA GLY A 262 -17.96 6.11 8.22
C GLY A 262 -16.90 5.98 7.13
N TRP A 263 -16.18 7.06 6.84
CA TRP A 263 -15.18 7.10 5.76
C TRP A 263 -13.94 7.84 6.24
N TRP A 264 -12.75 7.30 5.94
CA TRP A 264 -11.47 7.96 6.18
C TRP A 264 -11.36 9.20 5.31
N ASN A 265 -11.57 10.36 5.91
CA ASN A 265 -11.45 11.67 5.29
C ASN A 265 -10.25 12.43 5.86
N LEU A 266 -9.88 13.52 5.21
CA LEU A 266 -8.81 14.39 5.67
C LEU A 266 -9.34 15.30 6.77
N HIS A 267 -8.57 15.44 7.84
CA HIS A 267 -8.83 16.29 8.98
C HIS A 267 -7.65 17.25 9.19
N ARG A 268 -7.94 18.38 9.83
CA ARG A 268 -6.97 19.37 10.26
C ARG A 268 -7.10 19.58 11.76
N TRP A 269 -5.96 19.61 12.44
CA TRP A 269 -5.84 20.07 13.81
C TRP A 269 -5.00 21.34 13.87
N ARG A 270 -5.56 22.39 14.47
CA ARG A 270 -4.90 23.68 14.66
C ARG A 270 -5.41 24.35 15.93
N ASP A 271 -4.50 24.94 16.72
CA ASP A 271 -4.84 25.70 17.93
C ASP A 271 -5.77 24.94 18.88
N GLY A 272 -5.56 23.62 18.99
CA GLY A 272 -6.33 22.75 19.87
C GLY A 272 -7.69 22.29 19.34
N HIS A 273 -8.07 22.69 18.12
CA HIS A 273 -9.33 22.32 17.48
C HIS A 273 -9.07 21.35 16.34
N ALA A 274 -9.89 20.30 16.25
CA ALA A 274 -9.87 19.33 15.17
C ALA A 274 -11.15 19.49 14.32
N GLU A 275 -10.99 19.51 13.00
CA GLU A 275 -12.11 19.60 12.06
C GLU A 275 -11.82 18.80 10.78
N PRO A 276 -12.84 18.22 10.15
CA PRO A 276 -12.66 17.60 8.84
C PRO A 276 -12.48 18.65 7.75
N VAL A 277 -11.51 18.40 6.87
CA VAL A 277 -11.26 19.13 5.63
C VAL A 277 -12.14 18.59 4.51
N THR A 278 -12.30 17.28 4.43
CA THR A 278 -13.21 16.62 3.47
C THR A 278 -14.32 15.87 4.18
N ARG A 279 -15.48 15.77 3.51
CA ARG A 279 -16.64 14.99 3.97
C ARG A 279 -17.31 14.32 2.77
N MET A 280 -16.78 13.17 2.36
CA MET A 280 -17.28 12.44 1.21
C MET A 280 -17.21 10.93 1.41
N PRO A 281 -18.07 10.16 0.70
CA PRO A 281 -18.06 8.71 0.73
C PRO A 281 -16.90 8.16 -0.11
N ARG A 282 -15.66 8.48 0.29
CA ARG A 282 -14.40 8.05 -0.31
C ARG A 282 -13.36 7.86 0.79
N GLU A 283 -12.48 6.88 0.65
CA GLU A 283 -11.37 6.65 1.58
C GLU A 283 -10.12 7.40 1.11
N PHE A 284 -9.54 8.26 1.94
CA PHE A 284 -8.27 8.96 1.67
C PHE A 284 -7.04 8.21 2.20
N GLY A 285 -7.25 7.12 2.91
CA GLY A 285 -6.22 6.25 3.47
C GLY A 285 -6.59 4.78 3.31
N GLY A 286 -5.85 3.92 4.01
CA GLY A 286 -6.07 2.48 3.95
C GLY A 286 -5.72 1.80 5.27
N PRO A 287 -5.95 0.49 5.35
CA PRO A 287 -5.61 -0.28 6.54
C PRO A 287 -4.09 -0.26 6.76
N LEU A 288 -3.68 0.23 7.92
CA LEU A 288 -2.27 0.28 8.32
C LEU A 288 -1.72 -1.13 8.59
N TRP A 289 -1.31 -1.82 7.54
CA TRP A 289 -0.54 -3.06 7.63
C TRP A 289 0.96 -2.80 7.62
N THR A 290 1.40 -1.83 6.81
CA THR A 290 2.81 -1.47 6.64
C THR A 290 3.06 -0.05 7.10
N LEU A 291 4.16 0.18 7.80
CA LEU A 291 4.52 1.48 8.33
C LEU A 291 4.96 2.47 7.24
N GLY A 292 4.73 3.75 7.50
CA GLY A 292 5.17 4.85 6.64
C GLY A 292 4.36 5.06 5.35
N MET A 293 3.16 4.47 5.21
CA MET A 293 2.27 4.77 4.08
C MET A 293 2.00 6.27 3.95
N GLN A 294 1.91 6.76 2.72
CA GLN A 294 1.68 8.18 2.45
C GLN A 294 0.66 8.36 1.33
N SER A 295 -0.60 8.53 1.72
CA SER A 295 -1.76 8.68 0.85
C SER A 295 -2.06 10.13 0.46
N TYR A 296 -1.38 11.09 1.10
CA TYR A 296 -1.44 12.49 0.71
C TYR A 296 -0.12 13.21 0.99
N VAL A 297 0.07 14.36 0.33
CA VAL A 297 1.16 15.31 0.59
C VAL A 297 0.60 16.73 0.64
N ILE A 298 1.33 17.63 1.29
CA ILE A 298 1.02 19.07 1.36
C ILE A 298 1.96 19.78 0.40
N ASP A 299 1.42 20.49 -0.59
CA ASP A 299 2.23 21.25 -1.55
C ASP A 299 2.71 22.60 -0.97
N PRO A 300 3.66 23.30 -1.60
CA PRO A 300 4.20 24.56 -1.08
C PRO A 300 3.18 25.71 -1.08
N ARG A 301 2.06 25.56 -1.78
CA ARG A 301 0.92 26.50 -1.78
C ARG A 301 -0.07 26.18 -0.65
N GLY A 302 0.17 25.11 0.12
CA GLY A 302 -0.68 24.66 1.20
C GLY A 302 -1.85 23.78 0.75
N ARG A 303 -1.91 23.38 -0.53
CA ARG A 303 -2.96 22.46 -1.01
C ARG A 303 -2.63 21.03 -0.60
N LEU A 304 -3.66 20.22 -0.37
CA LEU A 304 -3.49 18.79 -0.16
C LEU A 304 -3.59 18.08 -1.51
N LEU A 305 -2.62 17.22 -1.80
CA LEU A 305 -2.63 16.35 -2.96
C LEU A 305 -2.77 14.93 -2.45
N ALA A 306 -3.89 14.29 -2.75
CA ALA A 306 -4.27 13.03 -2.11
C ALA A 306 -4.80 12.02 -3.11
N ARG A 307 -4.60 10.72 -2.80
CA ARG A 307 -5.38 9.65 -3.40
C ARG A 307 -6.69 9.50 -2.65
N SER A 308 -7.75 9.15 -3.36
CA SER A 308 -9.03 8.78 -2.76
C SER A 308 -9.60 7.55 -3.46
N ALA A 309 -10.21 6.65 -2.70
CA ALA A 309 -10.76 5.40 -3.20
C ALA A 309 -12.28 5.34 -3.05
N LEU A 310 -12.97 4.85 -4.08
CA LEU A 310 -14.37 4.46 -4.02
C LEU A 310 -14.57 3.16 -4.79
N ALA A 311 -15.11 2.15 -4.12
CA ALA A 311 -15.41 0.85 -4.70
C ALA A 311 -14.19 0.24 -5.43
N SER A 312 -13.07 0.20 -4.72
CA SER A 312 -11.74 -0.30 -5.12
C SER A 312 -11.10 0.42 -6.31
N VAL A 313 -11.58 1.61 -6.68
CA VAL A 313 -10.97 2.46 -7.71
C VAL A 313 -10.47 3.72 -7.05
N GLU A 314 -9.17 3.99 -7.20
CA GLU A 314 -8.57 5.22 -6.73
C GLU A 314 -8.50 6.29 -7.84
N GLU A 315 -8.53 7.54 -7.42
CA GLU A 315 -8.18 8.72 -8.22
C GLU A 315 -7.25 9.64 -7.41
N LEU A 316 -6.47 10.49 -8.08
CA LEU A 316 -5.73 11.57 -7.43
C LEU A 316 -6.55 12.85 -7.49
N ALA A 317 -6.45 13.67 -6.44
CA ALA A 317 -7.13 14.95 -6.37
C ALA A 317 -6.26 16.04 -5.74
N VAL A 318 -6.54 17.28 -6.15
CA VAL A 318 -6.09 18.50 -5.47
C VAL A 318 -7.21 18.98 -4.58
N ILE A 319 -6.89 19.30 -3.34
CA ILE A 319 -7.84 19.76 -2.33
C ILE A 319 -7.37 21.09 -1.75
N ASP A 320 -8.25 22.09 -1.78
CA ASP A 320 -8.02 23.33 -1.04
C ASP A 320 -8.48 23.15 0.42
N PRO A 321 -7.58 23.21 1.42
CA PRO A 321 -7.97 23.00 2.80
C PRO A 321 -8.72 24.19 3.42
N ALA A 322 -8.90 25.30 2.71
CA ALA A 322 -9.67 26.44 3.20
C ALA A 322 -11.18 26.15 3.22
N ASP A 323 -11.69 25.49 2.18
CA ASP A 323 -13.12 25.19 2.00
C ASP A 323 -13.41 23.70 1.70
N GLY A 324 -12.37 22.88 1.52
CA GLY A 324 -12.50 21.47 1.20
C GLY A 324 -12.82 21.20 -0.27
N ASP A 325 -12.62 22.18 -1.17
CA ASP A 325 -12.86 22.00 -2.61
C ASP A 325 -12.03 20.85 -3.16
N TYR A 326 -12.71 19.84 -3.69
CA TYR A 326 -12.11 18.59 -4.16
C TYR A 326 -12.10 18.55 -5.68
N ARG A 327 -10.91 18.61 -6.27
CA ARG A 327 -10.71 18.60 -7.72
C ARG A 327 -9.94 17.35 -8.17
N PRO A 328 -10.62 16.31 -8.67
CA PRO A 328 -9.95 15.11 -9.19
C PRO A 328 -9.14 15.43 -10.45
N LEU A 329 -8.02 14.74 -10.62
CA LEU A 329 -7.16 14.82 -11.79
C LEU A 329 -7.65 13.80 -12.86
N PRO A 330 -7.86 14.22 -14.12
CA PRO A 330 -8.30 13.33 -15.20
C PRO A 330 -7.15 12.43 -15.67
N LEU A 331 -6.86 11.38 -14.92
CA LEU A 331 -5.75 10.45 -15.15
C LEU A 331 -6.25 9.07 -15.61
N PRO A 332 -5.47 8.33 -16.42
CA PRO A 332 -5.85 6.99 -16.89
C PRO A 332 -5.54 5.87 -15.87
N PHE A 333 -5.29 6.21 -14.61
CA PHE A 333 -4.86 5.28 -13.57
C PHE A 333 -6.00 5.02 -12.57
N VAL A 334 -5.97 3.87 -11.91
CA VAL A 334 -7.04 3.38 -11.01
C VAL A 334 -6.54 2.96 -9.64
N ALA A 335 -5.23 3.03 -9.40
CA ALA A 335 -4.59 2.85 -8.11
C ALA A 335 -3.23 3.57 -8.10
N PHE A 336 -2.78 3.97 -6.92
CA PHE A 336 -1.54 4.71 -6.70
C PHE A 336 -0.80 4.20 -5.45
N GLY A 337 0.52 4.11 -5.56
CA GLY A 337 1.39 3.88 -4.42
C GLY A 337 1.55 5.14 -3.55
N ASP A 338 2.53 5.13 -2.65
CA ASP A 338 2.85 6.29 -1.82
C ASP A 338 3.06 7.56 -2.67
N LEU A 339 2.49 8.67 -2.20
CA LEU A 339 2.62 9.98 -2.82
C LEU A 339 3.83 10.70 -2.25
N GLN A 340 4.66 11.25 -3.14
CA GLN A 340 5.79 12.10 -2.81
C GLN A 340 5.70 13.40 -3.63
N LEU A 341 6.36 14.45 -3.15
CA LEU A 341 6.37 15.74 -3.84
C LEU A 341 7.78 16.07 -4.34
N LEU A 342 7.91 16.24 -5.65
CA LEU A 342 9.16 16.67 -6.28
C LEU A 342 9.45 18.15 -5.97
N PRO A 343 10.73 18.57 -5.97
CA PRO A 343 11.11 19.98 -5.72
C PRO A 343 10.44 20.99 -6.66
N ASP A 344 10.05 20.56 -7.86
CA ASP A 344 9.35 21.37 -8.86
C ASP A 344 7.81 21.42 -8.64
N GLY A 345 7.30 20.77 -7.59
CA GLY A 345 5.88 20.74 -7.23
C GLY A 345 5.06 19.64 -7.88
N ARG A 346 5.66 18.76 -8.69
CA ARG A 346 4.96 17.59 -9.26
C ARG A 346 4.81 16.47 -8.25
N LEU A 347 3.73 15.70 -8.38
CA LEU A 347 3.51 14.47 -7.62
C LEU A 347 4.34 13.33 -8.21
N LEU A 348 5.01 12.58 -7.36
CA LEU A 348 5.70 11.34 -7.70
C LEU A 348 4.98 10.16 -7.04
N THR A 349 4.65 9.14 -7.83
CA THR A 349 4.05 7.90 -7.32
C THR A 349 4.24 6.75 -8.31
N VAL A 350 4.03 5.51 -7.85
CA VAL A 350 3.78 4.39 -8.76
C VAL A 350 2.30 4.42 -9.12
N ALA A 351 2.01 4.56 -10.41
CA ALA A 351 0.63 4.58 -10.92
C ALA A 351 0.28 3.28 -11.62
N TYR A 352 -0.94 2.79 -11.39
CA TYR A 352 -1.43 1.52 -11.90
C TYR A 352 -2.63 1.75 -12.83
N ALA A 353 -2.55 1.24 -14.05
CA ALA A 353 -3.64 1.28 -15.02
C ALA A 353 -4.43 -0.04 -15.03
N ARG A 354 -5.60 -0.06 -15.68
CA ARG A 354 -6.38 -1.30 -15.87
C ARG A 354 -5.77 -2.23 -16.91
N ASP A 355 -5.05 -1.66 -17.88
CA ASP A 355 -4.66 -2.29 -19.13
C ASP A 355 -3.15 -2.19 -19.43
N ASP A 356 -2.36 -1.63 -18.51
CA ASP A 356 -0.93 -1.49 -18.66
C ASP A 356 -0.16 -1.75 -17.36
N GLU A 357 1.10 -2.17 -17.51
CA GLU A 357 2.04 -2.37 -16.41
C GLU A 357 2.20 -1.08 -15.59
N PRO A 358 2.38 -1.20 -14.27
CA PRO A 358 2.61 -0.04 -13.42
C PRO A 358 3.87 0.73 -13.82
N ALA A 359 3.88 2.02 -13.53
CA ALA A 359 5.01 2.90 -13.81
C ALA A 359 5.25 3.88 -12.67
N LEU A 360 6.53 4.20 -12.43
CA LEU A 360 6.90 5.36 -11.64
C LEU A 360 6.68 6.61 -12.50
N VAL A 361 5.81 7.50 -12.05
CA VAL A 361 5.38 8.68 -12.82
C VAL A 361 5.54 9.96 -12.01
N ALA A 362 5.83 11.05 -12.72
CA ALA A 362 5.68 12.41 -12.23
C ALA A 362 4.42 13.05 -12.84
N ILE A 363 3.57 13.67 -12.02
CA ILE A 363 2.28 14.22 -12.42
C ILE A 363 2.23 15.70 -12.02
N ASP A 364 1.90 16.56 -12.98
CA ASP A 364 1.60 17.97 -12.70
C ASP A 364 0.19 18.11 -12.11
N PRO A 365 0.03 18.60 -10.86
CA PRO A 365 -1.27 18.71 -10.21
C PRO A 365 -2.17 19.83 -10.78
N ASP A 366 -1.61 20.77 -11.54
CA ASP A 366 -2.36 21.86 -12.15
C ASP A 366 -2.90 21.44 -13.53
N THR A 367 -2.11 20.70 -14.31
CA THR A 367 -2.43 20.34 -15.71
C THR A 367 -2.81 18.86 -15.92
N ALA A 368 -2.60 18.01 -14.92
CA ALA A 368 -2.72 16.54 -15.00
C ALA A 368 -1.81 15.88 -16.05
N GLN A 369 -0.76 16.58 -16.52
CA GLN A 369 0.23 15.99 -17.41
C GLN A 369 1.07 14.94 -16.68
N VAL A 370 1.25 13.79 -17.32
CA VAL A 370 1.98 12.64 -16.79
C VAL A 370 3.29 12.46 -17.54
N GLN A 371 4.39 12.38 -16.81
CA GLN A 371 5.68 11.93 -17.30
C GLN A 371 6.00 10.57 -16.70
N ILE A 372 6.25 9.57 -17.55
CA ILE A 372 6.77 8.27 -17.09
C ILE A 372 8.27 8.39 -16.86
N LEU A 373 8.72 8.12 -15.63
CA LEU A 373 10.12 8.16 -15.24
C LEU A 373 10.78 6.78 -15.34
N HIS A 374 10.07 5.73 -14.93
CA HIS A 374 10.60 4.37 -14.93
C HIS A 374 9.50 3.31 -15.02
N ARG A 375 9.85 2.15 -15.61
CA ARG A 375 9.02 0.95 -15.71
C ARG A 375 9.90 -0.28 -15.42
N THR A 376 9.37 -1.24 -14.68
CA THR A 376 10.07 -2.51 -14.38
C THR A 376 9.92 -3.54 -15.48
N ALA A 377 8.80 -3.54 -16.20
CA ALA A 377 8.53 -4.52 -17.24
C ALA A 377 9.36 -4.23 -18.52
N GLU A 378 10.26 -5.15 -18.87
CA GLU A 378 11.04 -5.08 -20.11
C GLU A 378 10.19 -5.36 -21.36
N ARG A 379 9.18 -6.23 -21.23
CA ARG A 379 8.28 -6.61 -22.33
C ARG A 379 6.84 -6.41 -21.93
N ARG A 380 6.10 -5.67 -22.76
CA ARG A 380 4.66 -5.47 -22.61
C ARG A 380 3.88 -6.53 -23.39
N LEU A 381 2.79 -6.99 -22.78
CA LEU A 381 1.78 -7.78 -23.48
C LEU A 381 1.05 -6.88 -24.48
N PRO A 382 0.84 -7.30 -25.75
CA PRO A 382 0.04 -6.52 -26.70
C PRO A 382 -1.39 -6.31 -26.17
N ALA A 383 -1.96 -5.14 -26.42
CA ALA A 383 -3.23 -4.71 -25.83
C ALA A 383 -4.38 -5.69 -26.10
N GLU A 384 -4.39 -6.34 -27.27
CA GLU A 384 -5.40 -7.33 -27.65
C GLU A 384 -5.37 -8.63 -26.83
N PHE A 385 -4.29 -8.92 -26.11
CA PHE A 385 -4.19 -10.02 -25.15
C PHE A 385 -4.54 -9.59 -23.71
N VAL A 386 -4.75 -8.30 -23.46
CA VAL A 386 -5.02 -7.78 -22.12
C VAL A 386 -6.51 -7.89 -21.81
N SER A 387 -6.84 -8.71 -20.83
CA SER A 387 -8.17 -8.71 -20.22
C SER A 387 -8.28 -7.55 -19.24
N VAL A 388 -9.13 -6.57 -19.57
CA VAL A 388 -9.41 -5.41 -18.75
C VAL A 388 -10.55 -5.72 -17.78
N ALA A 389 -10.36 -5.41 -16.50
CA ALA A 389 -11.34 -5.67 -15.46
C ALA A 389 -12.65 -4.90 -15.69
N ARG A 390 -13.78 -5.61 -15.66
CA ARG A 390 -15.12 -5.05 -15.45
C ARG A 390 -15.48 -5.14 -13.97
N SER A 391 -15.57 -3.99 -13.30
CA SER A 391 -16.10 -3.94 -11.94
C SER A 391 -17.60 -4.25 -11.97
N ILE A 392 -18.04 -5.20 -11.13
CA ILE A 392 -19.41 -5.67 -11.00
C ILE A 392 -19.87 -5.54 -9.55
N GLU A 393 -21.16 -5.27 -9.37
CA GLU A 393 -21.83 -5.33 -8.06
C GLU A 393 -22.93 -6.38 -8.14
N PHE A 394 -23.06 -7.18 -7.11
CA PHE A 394 -24.01 -8.29 -7.05
C PHE A 394 -24.64 -8.43 -5.66
N PRO A 395 -25.88 -8.93 -5.59
CA PRO A 395 -26.53 -9.17 -4.31
C PRO A 395 -25.86 -10.32 -3.56
N THR A 396 -25.76 -10.20 -2.23
CA THR A 396 -25.26 -11.25 -1.35
C THR A 396 -26.30 -11.58 -0.28
N ARG A 397 -25.95 -12.51 0.62
CA ARG A 397 -26.84 -12.88 1.73
C ARG A 397 -27.18 -11.64 2.55
N SER A 398 -28.47 -11.46 2.87
CA SER A 398 -28.90 -10.40 3.78
C SER A 398 -28.15 -10.48 5.11
N GLY A 399 -27.89 -9.32 5.71
CA GLY A 399 -27.27 -9.24 7.02
C GLY A 399 -28.15 -9.88 8.09
N GLU A 400 -27.57 -10.14 9.28
CA GLU A 400 -28.34 -10.61 10.45
C GLU A 400 -29.47 -9.63 10.84
N ASP A 401 -29.33 -8.37 10.46
CA ASP A 401 -30.34 -7.31 10.59
C ASP A 401 -31.47 -7.38 9.54
N GLY A 402 -31.45 -8.39 8.67
CA GLY A 402 -32.42 -8.58 7.59
C GLY A 402 -32.25 -7.63 6.41
N GLN A 403 -31.25 -6.74 6.43
CA GLN A 403 -31.02 -5.78 5.35
C GLN A 403 -30.39 -6.47 4.15
N ALA A 404 -30.84 -6.10 2.95
CA ALA A 404 -30.19 -6.53 1.72
C ALA A 404 -28.74 -6.03 1.68
N ARG A 405 -27.83 -6.89 1.22
CA ARG A 405 -26.40 -6.58 1.08
C ARG A 405 -25.98 -6.82 -0.36
N THR A 406 -24.98 -6.07 -0.78
CA THR A 406 -24.26 -6.25 -2.03
C THR A 406 -22.76 -6.37 -1.74
N ALA A 407 -22.05 -7.02 -2.65
CA ALA A 407 -20.60 -7.03 -2.71
C ALA A 407 -20.13 -6.63 -4.11
N GLN A 408 -18.86 -6.22 -4.19
CA GLN A 408 -18.22 -5.82 -5.44
C GLN A 408 -17.19 -6.87 -5.85
N ALA A 409 -17.00 -7.06 -7.14
CA ALA A 409 -15.87 -7.83 -7.66
C ALA A 409 -15.32 -7.22 -8.94
N ASN A 410 -14.09 -7.58 -9.29
CA ASN A 410 -13.47 -7.30 -10.58
C ASN A 410 -13.52 -8.56 -11.44
N TYR A 411 -14.34 -8.55 -12.50
CA TYR A 411 -14.46 -9.66 -13.45
C TYR A 411 -13.54 -9.47 -14.65
N TYR A 412 -12.79 -10.50 -15.00
CA TYR A 412 -11.86 -10.53 -16.13
C TYR A 412 -12.28 -11.64 -17.11
N PRO A 413 -12.81 -11.31 -18.30
CA PRO A 413 -13.14 -12.31 -19.31
C PRO A 413 -11.88 -12.92 -19.95
N PRO A 414 -11.98 -14.09 -20.59
CA PRO A 414 -10.90 -14.59 -21.43
C PRO A 414 -10.52 -13.61 -22.55
N ALA A 415 -9.22 -13.42 -22.81
CA ALA A 415 -8.73 -12.46 -23.80
C ALA A 415 -7.54 -13.03 -24.59
N ASN A 416 -7.79 -13.42 -25.84
CA ASN A 416 -6.74 -13.90 -26.75
C ASN A 416 -7.23 -13.70 -28.21
N PRO A 417 -6.60 -12.83 -29.02
CA PRO A 417 -7.05 -12.54 -30.38
C PRO A 417 -6.93 -13.74 -31.33
N GLN A 418 -6.09 -14.72 -30.97
CA GLN A 418 -5.82 -15.90 -31.78
C GLN A 418 -6.79 -17.05 -31.50
N HIS A 419 -7.60 -16.97 -30.44
CA HIS A 419 -8.48 -18.06 -30.03
C HIS A 419 -9.90 -17.60 -29.69
N ARG A 420 -10.87 -18.50 -29.85
CA ARG A 420 -12.22 -18.36 -29.29
C ARG A 420 -12.73 -19.72 -28.81
N GLY A 421 -13.65 -19.70 -27.85
CA GLY A 421 -14.29 -20.92 -27.35
C GLY A 421 -15.19 -21.59 -28.39
N PRO A 422 -15.49 -22.89 -28.26
CA PRO A 422 -16.49 -23.55 -29.07
C PRO A 422 -17.87 -22.85 -28.97
N PRO A 423 -18.68 -22.83 -30.04
CA PRO A 423 -20.01 -22.23 -29.99
C PRO A 423 -20.86 -22.78 -28.84
N GLY A 424 -21.47 -21.90 -28.05
CA GLY A 424 -22.29 -22.26 -26.89
C GLY A 424 -21.52 -22.65 -25.63
N ALA A 425 -20.21 -22.92 -25.71
CA ALA A 425 -19.39 -23.19 -24.53
C ALA A 425 -19.15 -21.91 -23.72
N LYS A 426 -18.96 -22.06 -22.41
CA LYS A 426 -18.59 -20.98 -21.48
C LYS A 426 -17.20 -21.23 -20.89
N PRO A 427 -16.45 -20.19 -20.48
CA PRO A 427 -15.14 -20.38 -19.87
C PRO A 427 -15.24 -20.98 -18.46
N PRO A 428 -14.22 -21.74 -18.02
CA PRO A 428 -14.05 -22.04 -16.60
C PRO A 428 -13.77 -20.74 -15.82
N LEU A 429 -14.24 -20.68 -14.57
CA LEU A 429 -14.06 -19.54 -13.68
C LEU A 429 -13.00 -19.83 -12.62
N LEU A 430 -12.10 -18.87 -12.41
CA LEU A 430 -11.19 -18.83 -11.27
C LEU A 430 -11.59 -17.68 -10.33
N VAL A 431 -12.15 -18.04 -9.18
CA VAL A 431 -12.48 -17.13 -8.09
C VAL A 431 -11.20 -16.80 -7.33
N MET A 432 -10.89 -15.52 -7.24
CA MET A 432 -9.75 -14.96 -6.54
C MET A 432 -10.24 -14.30 -5.26
N VAL A 433 -9.63 -14.66 -4.13
CA VAL A 433 -9.93 -14.08 -2.81
C VAL A 433 -8.67 -13.42 -2.28
N HIS A 434 -8.72 -12.11 -2.05
CA HIS A 434 -7.56 -11.35 -1.57
C HIS A 434 -7.24 -11.64 -0.09
N GLY A 435 -5.98 -11.41 0.28
CA GLY A 435 -5.51 -11.48 1.67
C GLY A 435 -5.89 -10.23 2.49
N GLY A 436 -5.51 -10.20 3.76
CA GLY A 436 -5.87 -9.14 4.70
C GLY A 436 -6.42 -9.74 6.00
N PRO A 437 -7.73 -10.03 6.11
CA PRO A 437 -8.79 -9.83 5.12
C PRO A 437 -9.23 -8.37 4.96
N THR A 438 -8.79 -7.47 5.85
CA THR A 438 -8.99 -6.03 5.71
C THR A 438 -8.05 -5.46 4.64
N GLY A 439 -8.54 -5.38 3.41
CA GLY A 439 -7.84 -4.86 2.23
C GLY A 439 -8.80 -4.80 1.04
N ALA A 440 -8.32 -4.55 -0.16
CA ALA A 440 -9.16 -4.59 -1.36
C ALA A 440 -8.40 -5.16 -2.55
N SER A 441 -9.13 -5.80 -3.46
CA SER A 441 -8.68 -6.05 -4.82
C SER A 441 -9.00 -4.87 -5.71
N GLU A 442 -7.96 -4.30 -6.31
CA GLU A 442 -8.07 -3.22 -7.28
C GLU A 442 -8.14 -3.77 -8.72
N PRO A 443 -8.84 -3.08 -9.65
CA PRO A 443 -8.98 -3.48 -11.04
C PRO A 443 -7.72 -3.17 -11.88
N THR A 444 -6.54 -3.35 -11.30
CA THR A 444 -5.26 -3.07 -11.94
C THR A 444 -4.84 -4.21 -12.87
N TYR A 445 -4.04 -3.85 -13.87
CA TYR A 445 -3.35 -4.82 -14.70
C TYR A 445 -2.47 -5.74 -13.84
N SER A 446 -2.45 -7.03 -14.16
CA SER A 446 -1.56 -8.00 -13.54
C SER A 446 -1.21 -9.10 -14.54
N LEU A 447 0.07 -9.28 -14.85
CA LEU A 447 0.51 -10.35 -15.75
C LEU A 447 0.10 -11.74 -15.21
N ALA A 448 0.02 -11.91 -13.89
CA ALA A 448 -0.46 -13.12 -13.25
C ALA A 448 -1.94 -13.41 -13.54
N ARG A 449 -2.79 -12.37 -13.65
CA ARG A 449 -4.18 -12.52 -14.13
C ARG A 449 -4.19 -12.81 -15.63
N GLN A 450 -3.35 -12.10 -16.40
CA GLN A 450 -3.26 -12.30 -17.85
C GLN A 450 -2.79 -13.71 -18.24
N TYR A 451 -1.98 -14.37 -17.41
CA TYR A 451 -1.59 -15.76 -17.61
C TYR A 451 -2.79 -16.70 -17.79
N TRP A 452 -3.86 -16.48 -17.03
CA TRP A 452 -5.07 -17.29 -17.05
C TRP A 452 -6.04 -16.84 -18.14
N THR A 453 -6.29 -15.53 -18.26
CA THR A 453 -7.25 -14.99 -19.25
C THR A 453 -6.81 -15.26 -20.68
N THR A 454 -5.51 -15.17 -20.97
CA THR A 454 -4.94 -15.51 -22.29
C THR A 454 -5.03 -16.99 -22.63
N ARG A 455 -5.33 -17.85 -21.65
CA ARG A 455 -5.52 -19.31 -21.83
C ARG A 455 -6.98 -19.73 -21.93
N GLY A 456 -7.92 -18.80 -21.84
CA GLY A 456 -9.34 -19.11 -21.93
C GLY A 456 -10.05 -19.17 -20.59
N PHE A 457 -9.42 -18.81 -19.46
CA PHE A 457 -10.10 -18.74 -18.16
C PHE A 457 -10.77 -17.38 -17.96
N ALA A 458 -11.94 -17.37 -17.34
CA ALA A 458 -12.50 -16.18 -16.73
C ALA A 458 -12.03 -16.09 -15.28
N LEU A 459 -11.87 -14.88 -14.75
CA LEU A 459 -11.51 -14.65 -13.34
C LEU A 459 -12.51 -13.70 -12.70
N VAL A 460 -12.74 -13.88 -11.41
CA VAL A 460 -13.47 -12.91 -10.58
C VAL A 460 -12.70 -12.67 -9.30
N ASP A 461 -12.36 -11.42 -9.02
CA ASP A 461 -11.61 -11.02 -7.83
C ASP A 461 -12.56 -10.30 -6.87
N VAL A 462 -12.90 -10.96 -5.77
CA VAL A 462 -14.04 -10.60 -4.93
C VAL A 462 -13.60 -9.68 -3.80
N ASN A 463 -14.18 -8.48 -3.75
CA ASN A 463 -14.12 -7.59 -2.60
C ASN A 463 -15.26 -7.92 -1.64
N TYR A 464 -15.11 -9.01 -0.88
CA TYR A 464 -16.12 -9.53 0.04
C TYR A 464 -16.38 -8.58 1.22
N GLY A 465 -17.54 -8.71 1.89
CA GLY A 465 -17.85 -7.94 3.09
C GLY A 465 -16.72 -8.02 4.12
N GLY A 466 -16.10 -6.88 4.42
CA GLY A 466 -14.81 -6.82 5.13
C GLY A 466 -13.73 -6.04 4.39
N SER A 467 -13.81 -5.97 3.07
CA SER A 467 -12.86 -5.21 2.25
C SER A 467 -12.89 -3.71 2.55
N THR A 468 -11.79 -3.03 2.27
CA THR A 468 -11.63 -1.57 2.37
C THR A 468 -12.07 -0.87 1.08
N SER A 469 -12.13 0.47 1.06
CA SER A 469 -12.64 1.32 -0.05
C SER A 469 -14.16 1.42 -0.20
N PHE A 470 -14.92 0.89 0.77
CA PHE A 470 -16.39 0.87 0.80
C PHE A 470 -16.97 1.45 2.10
N GLY A 471 -16.17 2.15 2.90
CA GLY A 471 -16.54 2.68 4.21
C GLY A 471 -16.43 1.66 5.35
N ARG A 472 -16.40 2.18 6.59
CA ARG A 472 -16.31 1.40 7.83
C ARG A 472 -17.46 0.40 7.97
N ALA A 473 -18.67 0.77 7.58
CA ALA A 473 -19.83 -0.13 7.65
C ALA A 473 -19.63 -1.40 6.80
N TYR A 474 -18.99 -1.29 5.63
CA TYR A 474 -18.65 -2.45 4.80
C TYR A 474 -17.51 -3.26 5.42
N ARG A 475 -16.45 -2.59 5.90
CA ARG A 475 -15.31 -3.21 6.58
C ARG A 475 -15.73 -3.99 7.84
N GLN A 476 -16.69 -3.48 8.60
CA GLN A 476 -17.18 -4.11 9.83
C GLN A 476 -18.09 -5.32 9.57
N ARG A 477 -18.52 -5.59 8.33
CA ARG A 477 -19.33 -6.78 8.02
C ARG A 477 -18.62 -8.09 8.36
N LEU A 478 -17.29 -8.11 8.34
CA LEU A 478 -16.50 -9.32 8.64
C LEU A 478 -16.21 -9.50 10.13
N LYS A 479 -16.50 -8.51 10.97
CA LYS A 479 -16.18 -8.58 12.41
C LYS A 479 -16.95 -9.72 13.06
N GLY A 480 -16.23 -10.74 13.51
CA GLY A 480 -16.80 -11.96 14.08
C GLY A 480 -17.47 -12.90 13.06
N GLN A 481 -17.32 -12.65 11.76
CA GLN A 481 -18.00 -13.35 10.66
C GLN A 481 -17.03 -13.93 9.62
N TRP A 482 -15.75 -14.02 9.96
CA TRP A 482 -14.71 -14.55 9.07
C TRP A 482 -14.89 -16.07 8.89
N GLY A 483 -14.84 -16.54 7.65
CA GLY A 483 -15.21 -17.90 7.22
C GLY A 483 -16.69 -18.04 6.88
N ILE A 484 -17.50 -16.99 7.05
CA ILE A 484 -18.94 -16.98 6.79
C ILE A 484 -19.26 -15.96 5.70
N VAL A 485 -19.03 -14.67 5.96
CA VAL A 485 -19.37 -13.59 5.04
C VAL A 485 -18.51 -13.62 3.77
N ASP A 486 -17.21 -13.80 3.93
CA ASP A 486 -16.24 -13.92 2.85
C ASP A 486 -16.50 -15.15 1.94
N VAL A 487 -16.89 -16.27 2.53
CA VAL A 487 -17.29 -17.47 1.76
C VAL A 487 -18.61 -17.25 1.03
N ALA A 488 -19.63 -16.72 1.72
CA ALA A 488 -20.95 -16.48 1.14
C ALA A 488 -20.90 -15.47 -0.01
N ASP A 489 -20.12 -14.40 0.12
CA ASP A 489 -19.95 -13.40 -0.93
C ASP A 489 -19.17 -13.96 -2.14
N ALA A 490 -18.19 -14.85 -1.92
CA ALA A 490 -17.52 -15.56 -3.00
C ALA A 490 -18.47 -16.49 -3.79
N ILE A 491 -19.35 -17.21 -3.10
CA ILE A 491 -20.39 -18.05 -3.73
C ILE A 491 -21.37 -17.18 -4.52
N ALA A 492 -21.83 -16.07 -3.95
CA ALA A 492 -22.76 -15.16 -4.61
C ALA A 492 -22.16 -14.55 -5.90
N ALA A 493 -20.85 -14.30 -5.93
CA ALA A 493 -20.16 -13.85 -7.15
C ALA A 493 -20.21 -14.91 -8.26
N VAL A 494 -20.04 -16.18 -7.92
CA VAL A 494 -20.16 -17.31 -8.86
C VAL A 494 -21.58 -17.41 -9.39
N ASP A 495 -22.57 -17.41 -8.50
CA ASP A 495 -23.99 -17.50 -8.88
C ASP A 495 -24.41 -16.36 -9.81
N HIS A 496 -23.94 -15.14 -9.52
CA HIS A 496 -24.19 -13.98 -10.36
C HIS A 496 -23.65 -14.16 -11.79
N LEU A 497 -22.42 -14.64 -11.94
CA LEU A 497 -21.79 -14.85 -13.24
C LEU A 497 -22.40 -16.04 -14.01
N VAL A 498 -22.82 -17.10 -13.31
CA VAL A 498 -23.55 -18.23 -13.90
C VAL A 498 -24.91 -17.76 -14.41
N ALA A 499 -25.67 -17.00 -13.62
CA ALA A 499 -26.97 -16.47 -14.01
C ALA A 499 -26.88 -15.51 -15.21
N ALA A 500 -25.79 -14.74 -15.30
CA ALA A 500 -25.49 -13.91 -16.47
C ALA A 500 -25.06 -14.71 -17.71
N GLY A 501 -24.84 -16.02 -17.58
CA GLY A 501 -24.33 -16.88 -18.64
C GLY A 501 -22.91 -16.52 -19.07
N GLU A 502 -22.09 -15.98 -18.17
CA GLU A 502 -20.72 -15.54 -18.47
C GLU A 502 -19.70 -16.68 -18.29
N VAL A 503 -20.02 -17.66 -17.45
CA VAL A 503 -19.10 -18.73 -17.02
C VAL A 503 -19.79 -20.09 -16.99
N ASP A 504 -18.99 -21.15 -16.96
CA ASP A 504 -19.45 -22.54 -16.87
C ASP A 504 -19.66 -22.93 -15.39
N PRO A 505 -20.89 -23.29 -14.97
CA PRO A 505 -21.18 -23.66 -13.58
C PRO A 505 -20.50 -24.95 -13.12
N GLU A 506 -20.11 -25.85 -14.04
CA GLU A 506 -19.46 -27.12 -13.71
C GLU A 506 -17.93 -27.00 -13.64
N ARG A 507 -17.36 -25.82 -13.95
CA ARG A 507 -15.91 -25.59 -14.01
C ARG A 507 -15.51 -24.34 -13.26
N VAL A 508 -15.65 -24.38 -11.94
CA VAL A 508 -15.27 -23.31 -11.02
C VAL A 508 -14.13 -23.77 -10.11
N ALA A 509 -13.09 -22.94 -9.99
CA ALA A 509 -12.01 -23.10 -9.03
C ALA A 509 -11.90 -21.85 -8.15
N ILE A 510 -11.40 -22.00 -6.93
CA ILE A 510 -11.17 -20.90 -5.98
C ILE A 510 -9.71 -20.90 -5.51
N ARG A 511 -9.13 -19.71 -5.35
CA ARG A 511 -7.78 -19.53 -4.81
C ARG A 511 -7.64 -18.21 -4.03
N GLY A 512 -6.74 -18.22 -3.06
CA GLY A 512 -6.33 -17.06 -2.30
C GLY A 512 -5.07 -17.35 -1.48
N GLY A 513 -4.37 -16.31 -1.07
CA GLY A 513 -3.19 -16.41 -0.19
C GLY A 513 -3.45 -15.76 1.17
N SER A 514 -2.75 -16.21 2.21
CA SER A 514 -2.94 -15.71 3.58
C SER A 514 -4.42 -15.80 4.00
N ALA A 515 -5.05 -14.69 4.39
CA ALA A 515 -6.48 -14.65 4.73
C ALA A 515 -7.40 -15.19 3.62
N GLY A 516 -7.13 -14.91 2.35
CA GLY A 516 -7.88 -15.48 1.23
C GLY A 516 -7.65 -16.99 1.06
N GLY A 517 -6.51 -17.51 1.54
CA GLY A 517 -6.24 -18.94 1.63
C GLY A 517 -7.08 -19.62 2.70
N TYR A 518 -7.32 -18.96 3.83
CA TYR A 518 -8.29 -19.41 4.82
C TYR A 518 -9.70 -19.47 4.22
N THR A 519 -10.17 -18.41 3.55
CA THR A 519 -11.48 -18.40 2.85
C THR A 519 -11.56 -19.51 1.79
N THR A 520 -10.47 -19.73 1.04
CA THR A 520 -10.39 -20.81 0.04
C THR A 520 -10.63 -22.17 0.70
N LEU A 521 -9.95 -22.48 1.81
CA LEU A 521 -10.13 -23.74 2.51
C LEU A 521 -11.52 -23.86 3.16
N ALA A 522 -12.06 -22.77 3.71
CA ALA A 522 -13.39 -22.73 4.28
C ALA A 522 -14.46 -23.03 3.21
N ALA A 523 -14.36 -22.42 2.03
CA ALA A 523 -15.27 -22.66 0.91
C ALA A 523 -15.21 -24.10 0.37
N LEU A 524 -14.06 -24.77 0.43
CA LEU A 524 -13.93 -26.17 0.03
C LEU A 524 -14.48 -27.14 1.08
N ALA A 525 -14.63 -26.70 2.33
CA ALA A 525 -15.12 -27.50 3.43
C ALA A 525 -16.60 -27.24 3.78
N SER A 526 -17.23 -26.24 3.15
CA SER A 526 -18.60 -25.77 3.44
C SER A 526 -19.69 -26.59 2.78
#